data_AF-A0A2N2UVK1-F1
#
_entry.id   AF-A0A2N2UVK1-F1
#
_cell.length_a   1.000
_cell.length_b   1.000
_cell.length_c   1.000
_cell.angle_alpha   90.00
_cell.angle_beta   90.00
_cell.angle_gamma   90.00
#
_symmetry.space_group_name_H-M   'P 1'
#
loop_
_entity.id
_entity.type
_entity.pdbx_description
1 polymer ?
#
loop_
_entity_poly.entity_id
_entity_poly.type
_entity_poly.pdbx_seq_one_letter_code
_entity_poly.pdbx_strand_id
1 'polypeptide(L)'
;MTTTLYQRLGGADGIARLVDDVIAAHLDNPIVKTRFENIKDMEHAKRMAREFFCAGSGGPEPYTGKDMLAAHKGMNISEQEYLAVTDDIVGAMTKHKLDEGTKNDVIAILYSLKGNIIRV
;
A
#
# COMPACT_ATOMS: atom_id res chain seq x y z
N MET A 1 2.39 3.75 26.93
CA MET A 1 2.90 3.24 25.64
C MET A 1 2.06 3.87 24.54
N THR A 2 2.70 4.46 23.54
CA THR A 2 2.02 5.03 22.37
C THR A 2 1.47 3.89 21.51
N THR A 3 0.20 3.97 21.11
CA THR A 3 -0.43 3.00 20.20
C THR A 3 0.32 2.99 18.87
N THR A 4 0.68 1.80 18.36
CA THR A 4 1.41 1.68 17.08
C THR A 4 0.53 2.06 15.90
N LEU A 5 1.13 2.36 14.74
CA LEU A 5 0.36 2.57 13.52
C LEU A 5 -0.43 1.31 13.15
N TYR A 6 0.15 0.13 13.33
CA TYR A 6 -0.53 -1.17 13.14
C TYR A 6 -1.82 -1.27 13.95
N GLN A 7 -1.78 -0.89 15.23
CA GLN A 7 -2.96 -0.91 16.10
C GLN A 7 -4.01 0.11 15.63
N ARG A 8 -3.60 1.30 15.19
CA ARG A 8 -4.52 2.32 14.64
C ARG A 8 -5.14 1.91 13.30
N LEU A 9 -4.45 1.11 12.51
CA LEU A 9 -4.96 0.49 11.28
C LEU A 9 -5.91 -0.70 11.55
N GLY A 10 -6.14 -1.07 12.81
CA GLY A 10 -7.00 -2.18 13.19
C GLY A 10 -6.31 -3.55 13.17
N GLY A 11 -4.98 -3.58 13.26
CA GLY A 11 -4.17 -4.79 13.20
C GLY A 11 -4.29 -5.53 11.87
N ALA A 12 -3.92 -6.81 11.86
CA ALA A 12 -3.91 -7.64 10.65
C ALA A 12 -5.24 -7.64 9.90
N ASP A 13 -6.37 -7.76 10.61
CA ASP A 13 -7.70 -7.79 10.01
C ASP A 13 -8.10 -6.44 9.40
N GLY A 14 -7.75 -5.33 10.06
CA GLY A 14 -7.99 -3.98 9.53
C GLY A 14 -7.17 -3.72 8.28
N ILE A 15 -5.88 -4.09 8.31
CA ILE A 15 -4.97 -4.01 7.17
C ILE A 15 -5.44 -4.89 6.02
N ALA A 16 -5.95 -6.09 6.30
CA ALA A 16 -6.46 -6.98 5.26
C ALA A 16 -7.62 -6.35 4.48
N ARG A 17 -8.61 -5.80 5.19
CA ARG A 17 -9.73 -5.10 4.56
C ARG A 17 -9.29 -3.83 3.83
N LEU A 18 -8.33 -3.09 4.39
CA LEU A 18 -7.77 -1.90 3.74
C LEU A 18 -7.11 -2.29 2.41
N VAL A 19 -6.27 -3.32 2.39
CA VAL A 19 -5.59 -3.79 1.17
C VAL A 19 -6.58 -4.27 0.12
N ASP A 20 -7.64 -4.97 0.51
CA ASP A 20 -8.69 -5.39 -0.43
C ASP A 20 -9.34 -4.18 -1.12
N ASP A 21 -9.66 -3.13 -0.37
CA ASP A 21 -10.24 -1.90 -0.92
C ASP A 21 -9.24 -1.09 -1.76
N VAL A 22 -7.95 -1.09 -1.40
CA VAL A 22 -6.89 -0.45 -2.19
C VAL A 22 -6.73 -1.13 -3.54
N ILE A 23 -6.67 -2.47 -3.56
CA ILE A 23 -6.55 -3.22 -4.82
C ILE A 23 -7.79 -3.04 -5.69
N ALA A 24 -8.99 -3.00 -5.09
CA ALA A 24 -10.21 -2.67 -5.83
C ALA A 24 -10.14 -1.27 -6.45
N ALA A 25 -9.71 -0.26 -5.69
CA ALA A 25 -9.55 1.10 -6.20
C ALA A 25 -8.53 1.16 -7.36
N HIS A 26 -7.40 0.47 -7.25
CA HIS A 26 -6.41 0.40 -8.33
C HIS A 26 -6.98 -0.24 -9.61
N LEU A 27 -7.82 -1.27 -9.48
CA LEU A 27 -8.46 -1.95 -10.62
C LEU A 27 -9.56 -1.11 -11.29
N ASP A 28 -10.11 -0.11 -10.59
CA ASP A 28 -11.08 0.84 -11.12
C ASP A 28 -10.43 2.15 -11.61
N ASN A 29 -9.17 2.41 -11.26
CA ASN A 29 -8.46 3.63 -11.61
C ASN A 29 -7.81 3.56 -13.01
N PRO A 30 -8.27 4.36 -14.01
CA PRO A 30 -7.78 4.27 -15.38
C PRO A 30 -6.29 4.63 -15.56
N ILE A 31 -5.67 5.32 -14.61
CA ILE A 31 -4.24 5.67 -14.65
C ILE A 31 -3.38 4.44 -14.39
N VAL A 32 -3.80 3.55 -13.49
CA VAL A 32 -2.95 2.47 -12.96
C VAL A 32 -3.50 1.07 -13.18
N LYS A 33 -4.79 0.94 -13.53
CA LYS A 33 -5.50 -0.35 -13.71
C LYS A 33 -4.71 -1.38 -14.53
N THR A 34 -4.10 -0.96 -15.63
CA THR A 34 -3.35 -1.85 -16.54
C THR A 34 -2.16 -2.53 -15.88
N ARG A 35 -1.61 -1.93 -14.80
CA ARG A 35 -0.54 -2.52 -13.97
C ARG A 35 -1.05 -3.66 -13.08
N PHE A 36 -2.33 -3.62 -12.68
CA PHE A 36 -2.92 -4.54 -11.71
C PHE A 36 -3.80 -5.61 -12.35
N GLU A 37 -4.53 -5.29 -13.43
CA GLU A 37 -5.48 -6.21 -14.06
C GLU A 37 -4.81 -7.46 -14.68
N ASN A 38 -3.52 -7.34 -15.01
CA ASN A 38 -2.72 -8.42 -15.62
C ASN A 38 -1.90 -9.20 -14.59
N ILE A 39 -2.05 -8.94 -13.30
CA ILE A 39 -1.38 -9.71 -12.25
C ILE A 39 -1.92 -11.14 -12.26
N LYS A 40 -1.04 -12.10 -12.54
CA LYS A 40 -1.39 -13.52 -12.62
C LYS A 40 -1.86 -14.12 -11.29
N ASP A 41 -1.26 -13.67 -10.19
CA ASP A 41 -1.57 -14.14 -8.83
C ASP A 41 -1.90 -12.94 -7.94
N MET A 42 -3.15 -12.49 -8.04
CA MET A 42 -3.64 -11.34 -7.27
C MET A 42 -3.66 -11.62 -5.77
N GLU A 43 -3.88 -12.86 -5.36
CA GLU A 43 -3.88 -13.24 -3.94
C GLU A 43 -2.48 -13.20 -3.33
N HIS A 44 -1.45 -13.55 -4.11
CA HIS A 44 -0.07 -13.29 -3.71
C HIS A 44 0.22 -11.78 -3.60
N ALA A 45 -0.18 -10.96 -4.57
CA ALA A 45 0.02 -9.52 -4.52
C ALA A 45 -0.64 -8.89 -3.29
N LYS A 46 -1.90 -9.23 -3.01
CA LYS A 46 -2.61 -8.80 -1.80
C LYS A 46 -1.92 -9.26 -0.52
N ARG A 47 -1.43 -10.50 -0.48
CA ARG A 47 -0.67 -11.01 0.68
C ARG A 47 0.61 -10.20 0.91
N MET A 48 1.39 -9.94 -0.14
CA MET A 48 2.60 -9.11 -0.04
C MET A 48 2.30 -7.69 0.42
N ALA A 49 1.22 -7.08 -0.07
CA ALA A 49 0.77 -5.77 0.41
C ALA A 49 0.37 -5.80 1.90
N ARG A 50 -0.39 -6.81 2.34
CA ARG A 50 -0.76 -6.97 3.76
C ARG A 50 0.47 -7.11 4.64
N GLU A 51 1.37 -8.02 4.32
CA GLU A 51 2.62 -8.22 5.07
C GLU A 51 3.47 -6.94 5.12
N PHE A 52 3.56 -6.21 4.00
CA PHE A 52 4.28 -4.94 3.93
C PHE A 52 3.65 -3.88 4.85
N PHE A 53 2.33 -3.72 4.81
CA PHE A 53 1.62 -2.81 5.70
C PHE A 53 1.75 -3.23 7.17
N CYS A 54 1.64 -4.51 7.49
CA CYS A 54 1.81 -5.02 8.85
C CYS A 54 3.22 -4.69 9.38
N ALA A 55 4.27 -5.12 8.69
CA ALA A 55 5.65 -4.88 9.10
C ALA A 55 5.98 -3.38 9.16
N GLY A 56 5.60 -2.62 8.12
CA GLY A 56 5.90 -1.19 8.01
C GLY A 56 5.16 -0.31 9.02
N SER A 57 4.02 -0.77 9.54
CA SER A 57 3.25 -0.06 10.57
C SER A 57 3.61 -0.46 12.01
N GLY A 58 4.64 -1.29 12.19
CA GLY A 58 5.09 -1.78 13.50
C GLY A 58 4.29 -2.97 14.03
N GLY A 59 3.68 -3.75 13.14
CA GLY A 59 3.04 -5.02 13.44
C GLY A 59 4.04 -6.15 13.68
N PRO A 60 3.59 -7.26 14.30
CA PRO A 60 4.45 -8.41 14.61
C PRO A 60 4.76 -9.29 13.39
N GLU A 61 3.98 -9.20 12.31
CA GLU A 61 4.16 -10.04 11.13
C GLU A 61 5.34 -9.55 10.27
N PRO A 62 6.27 -10.46 9.87
CA PRO A 62 7.38 -10.08 9.01
C PRO A 62 6.94 -9.89 7.56
N TYR A 63 7.63 -9.00 6.85
CA TYR A 63 7.52 -8.90 5.40
C TYR A 63 8.43 -9.92 4.72
N THR A 64 7.85 -10.82 3.91
CA THR A 64 8.58 -11.91 3.24
C THR A 64 8.83 -11.67 1.75
N GLY A 65 8.41 -10.52 1.24
CA GLY A 65 8.54 -10.16 -0.17
C GLY A 65 9.89 -9.53 -0.54
N LYS A 66 9.99 -9.12 -1.79
CA LYS A 66 11.14 -8.36 -2.31
C LYS A 66 11.15 -6.95 -1.70
N ASP A 67 12.33 -6.37 -1.48
CA ASP A 67 12.39 -4.94 -1.18
C ASP A 67 11.71 -4.10 -2.29
N MET A 68 11.37 -2.84 -1.97
CA MET A 68 10.60 -1.99 -2.89
C MET A 68 11.32 -1.74 -4.22
N LEU A 69 12.66 -1.66 -4.23
CA LEU A 69 13.43 -1.50 -5.46
C LEU A 69 13.31 -2.76 -6.31
N ALA A 70 13.63 -3.92 -5.76
CA ALA A 70 13.58 -5.20 -6.46
C ALA A 70 12.17 -5.60 -6.90
N ALA A 71 11.13 -5.16 -6.18
CA ALA A 71 9.73 -5.39 -6.53
C ALA A 71 9.30 -4.55 -7.74
N HIS A 72 9.76 -3.31 -7.86
CA HIS A 72 9.27 -2.35 -8.86
C HIS A 72 10.27 -2.05 -10.00
N LYS A 73 11.50 -2.56 -9.91
CA LYS A 73 12.57 -2.38 -10.91
C LYS A 73 12.11 -2.77 -12.31
N GLY A 74 12.35 -1.88 -13.27
CA GLY A 74 12.05 -2.08 -14.69
C GLY A 74 10.58 -1.85 -15.05
N MET A 75 9.72 -1.47 -14.10
CA MET A 75 8.33 -1.13 -14.40
C MET A 75 8.17 0.28 -14.98
N ASN A 76 9.20 1.14 -14.84
CA ASN A 76 9.20 2.53 -15.25
C ASN A 76 7.94 3.28 -14.75
N ILE A 77 7.63 3.11 -13.46
CA ILE A 77 6.48 3.77 -12.83
C ILE A 77 6.74 5.27 -12.82
N SER A 78 5.79 6.02 -13.38
CA SER A 78 5.80 7.47 -13.41
C SER A 78 5.38 8.08 -12.08
N GLU A 79 5.70 9.36 -11.91
CA GLU A 79 5.26 10.19 -10.81
C GLU A 79 3.73 10.26 -10.74
N GLN A 80 3.07 10.34 -11.90
CA GLN A 80 1.61 10.36 -12.01
C GLN A 80 0.99 9.04 -11.53
N GLU A 81 1.52 7.89 -11.95
CA GLU A 81 1.05 6.59 -11.48
C GLU A 81 1.27 6.42 -9.98
N TYR A 82 2.41 6.88 -9.47
CA TYR A 82 2.71 6.81 -8.05
C TYR A 82 1.74 7.66 -7.19
N LEU A 83 1.43 8.87 -7.66
CA LEU A 83 0.45 9.73 -6.98
C LEU A 83 -0.95 9.13 -7.07
N ALA A 84 -1.34 8.57 -8.21
CA ALA A 84 -2.63 7.90 -8.37
C ALA A 84 -2.81 6.73 -7.39
N VAL A 85 -1.82 5.84 -7.22
CA VAL A 85 -1.91 4.77 -6.21
C VAL A 85 -1.91 5.32 -4.78
N THR A 86 -1.19 6.42 -4.53
CA THR A 86 -1.20 7.08 -3.20
C THR A 86 -2.58 7.63 -2.89
N ASP A 87 -3.24 8.27 -3.85
CA ASP A 87 -4.60 8.81 -3.71
C ASP A 87 -5.63 7.69 -3.50
N ASP A 88 -5.52 6.58 -4.21
CA ASP A 88 -6.35 5.38 -3.99
C ASP A 88 -6.20 4.85 -2.55
N ILE A 89 -4.97 4.80 -2.02
CA ILE A 89 -4.71 4.38 -0.63
C ILE A 89 -5.36 5.35 0.37
N VAL A 90 -5.22 6.66 0.16
CA VAL A 90 -5.86 7.69 1.01
C VAL A 90 -7.39 7.61 0.93
N GLY A 91 -7.93 7.35 -0.26
CA GLY A 91 -9.36 7.11 -0.49
C GLY A 91 -9.86 5.91 0.31
N ALA A 92 -9.15 4.78 0.25
CA ALA A 92 -9.46 3.59 1.03
C ALA A 92 -9.39 3.87 2.55
N MET A 93 -8.33 4.51 3.04
CA MET A 93 -8.25 4.91 4.46
C MET A 93 -9.41 5.81 4.90
N THR A 94 -9.89 6.69 4.00
CA THR A 94 -11.05 7.55 4.27
C THR A 94 -12.36 6.76 4.31
N LYS A 95 -12.56 5.80 3.41
CA LYS A 95 -13.69 4.85 3.45
C LYS A 95 -13.73 4.07 4.77
N HIS A 96 -12.56 3.72 5.30
CA HIS A 96 -12.40 3.02 6.59
C HIS A 96 -12.51 3.94 7.81
N LYS A 97 -12.74 5.25 7.61
CA LYS A 97 -12.90 6.26 8.68
C LYS A 97 -11.69 6.35 9.61
N LEU A 98 -10.49 6.11 9.08
CA LEU A 98 -9.25 6.33 9.85
C LEU A 98 -9.08 7.83 10.15
N ASP A 99 -8.47 8.17 11.27
CA ASP A 99 -8.19 9.55 11.65
C ASP A 99 -7.06 10.15 10.80
N GLU A 100 -6.97 11.49 10.79
CA GLU A 100 -5.97 12.22 9.98
C GLU A 100 -4.54 11.88 10.38
N GLY A 101 -4.25 11.69 11.67
CA GLY A 101 -2.93 11.31 12.14
C GLY A 101 -2.49 9.97 11.58
N THR A 102 -3.38 8.97 11.61
CA THR A 102 -3.14 7.65 11.00
C THR A 102 -2.90 7.75 9.49
N LYS A 103 -3.70 8.55 8.76
CA LYS A 103 -3.49 8.76 7.32
C LYS A 103 -2.16 9.42 7.03
N ASN A 104 -1.80 10.45 7.79
CA ASN A 104 -0.56 11.21 7.60
C ASN A 104 0.67 10.33 7.82
N ASP A 105 0.64 9.44 8.81
CA ASP A 105 1.74 8.52 9.06
C ASP A 105 1.91 7.50 7.91
N VAL A 106 0.81 6.96 7.37
CA VAL A 106 0.86 6.10 6.18
C VAL A 106 1.40 6.86 4.98
N ILE A 107 0.93 8.09 4.75
CA ILE A 107 1.40 8.95 3.65
C ILE A 107 2.91 9.22 3.80
N ALA A 108 3.40 9.53 5.00
CA ALA A 108 4.83 9.76 5.24
C ALA A 108 5.67 8.53 4.88
N ILE A 109 5.21 7.33 5.25
CA ILE A 109 5.86 6.07 4.85
C ILE A 109 5.86 5.93 3.34
N LEU A 110 4.73 6.11 2.65
CA LEU A 110 4.67 6.03 1.18
C LEU A 110 5.68 7.00 0.55
N TYR A 111 5.69 8.26 0.97
CA TYR A 111 6.62 9.26 0.45
C TYR A 111 8.09 8.86 0.65
N SER A 112 8.44 8.18 1.75
CA SER A 112 9.81 7.67 1.96
C SER A 112 10.24 6.60 0.95
N LEU A 113 9.29 5.88 0.32
CA LEU A 113 9.55 4.79 -0.61
C LEU A 113 9.69 5.24 -2.07
N LYS A 114 9.32 6.49 -2.40
CA LYS A 114 9.26 7.01 -3.77
C LYS A 114 10.55 6.76 -4.57
N GLY A 115 11.71 6.98 -3.96
CA GLY A 115 13.01 6.78 -4.62
C GLY A 115 13.33 5.34 -5.00
N ASN A 116 12.63 4.36 -4.40
CA ASN A 116 12.78 2.94 -4.71
C ASN A 116 11.71 2.42 -5.69
N ILE A 117 10.81 3.28 -6.18
CA ILE A 117 9.63 2.84 -6.96
C ILE A 117 9.50 3.66 -8.25
N ILE A 118 9.69 4.97 -8.17
CA ILE A 118 9.55 5.88 -9.30
C ILE A 118 10.81 5.79 -10.17
N ARG A 119 10.64 5.47 -11.46
CA ARG A 119 11.72 5.40 -12.48
C ARG A 119 12.90 4.48 -12.15
N VAL A 120 12.65 3.37 -11.44
CA VAL A 120 13.68 2.37 -11.10
C VAL A 120 13.66 1.13 -11.97
#